data_AF-V5GAL0-F1
#
_entry.id   AF-V5GAL0-F1
#
_cell.length_a   1.000
_cell.length_b   1.000
_cell.length_c   1.000
_cell.angle_alpha   90.00
_cell.angle_beta   90.00
_cell.angle_gamma   90.00
#
_symmetry.space_group_name_H-M   'P 1'
#
loop_
_entity.id
_entity.type
_entity.pdbx_description
1 polymer ?
#
loop_
_entity_poly.entity_id
_entity_poly.type
_entity_poly.pdbx_seq_one_letter_code
_entity_poly.pdbx_strand_id
1 'polypeptide(L)'
;IGKVYANDQDQYDSLTYSLSPTAGISYPTHELFQINRTDGTLTALPRLDVGDYRLNVSVTDGKFSTYSIVKVNVETLSDGMLESSVGIRFRDVSPESFILSHRKGFVRAVRNAMNCRLKDVVIISVQPS
;
A
#
# COMPACT_ATOMS: atom_id res chain seq x y z
N ILE A 1 -6.31 1.29 0.51
CA ILE A 1 -5.03 0.78 1.06
C ILE A 1 -3.80 1.41 0.40
N GLY A 2 -3.89 1.81 -0.86
CA GLY A 2 -2.84 2.57 -1.56
C GLY A 2 -3.27 2.89 -2.97
N LYS A 3 -2.41 3.58 -3.73
CA LYS A 3 -2.62 3.88 -5.15
C LYS A 3 -1.43 3.37 -5.95
N VAL A 4 -1.70 2.68 -7.04
CA VAL A 4 -0.67 2.24 -7.99
C VAL A 4 -0.49 3.33 -9.02
N TYR A 5 0.76 3.73 -9.24
CA TYR A 5 1.13 4.72 -10.24
C TYR A 5 1.82 4.04 -11.41
N ALA A 6 1.37 4.35 -12.62
CA ALA A 6 2.06 4.03 -13.86
C ALA A 6 2.34 5.33 -14.61
N ASN A 7 3.40 5.34 -15.40
CA ASN A 7 3.82 6.49 -16.19
C ASN A 7 3.93 6.07 -17.66
N ASP A 8 3.32 6.84 -18.54
CA ASP A 8 3.44 6.68 -20.00
C ASP A 8 4.20 7.89 -20.57
N GLN A 9 4.96 7.66 -21.64
CA GLN A 9 5.62 8.75 -22.37
C GLN A 9 4.64 9.51 -23.27
N ASP A 10 3.55 8.87 -23.71
CA ASP A 10 2.47 9.54 -24.43
C ASP A 10 1.36 9.97 -23.47
N GLN A 11 1.32 11.27 -23.17
CA GLN A 11 0.39 11.85 -22.21
C GLN A 11 -1.09 11.82 -22.67
N TYR A 12 -1.35 11.51 -23.94
CA TYR A 12 -2.70 11.48 -24.49
C TYR A 12 -3.38 10.11 -24.30
N ASP A 13 -2.62 9.09 -23.95
CA ASP A 13 -3.16 7.75 -23.75
C ASP A 13 -3.78 7.59 -22.35
N SER A 14 -4.93 6.89 -22.32
CA SER A 14 -5.64 6.60 -21.08
C SER A 14 -5.18 5.26 -20.51
N LEU A 15 -4.62 5.29 -19.31
CA LEU A 15 -4.18 4.07 -18.62
C LEU A 15 -5.36 3.36 -17.97
N THR A 16 -5.44 2.05 -18.18
CA THR A 16 -6.42 1.16 -17.56
C THR A 16 -5.74 0.19 -16.61
N TYR A 17 -6.18 0.20 -15.35
CA TYR A 17 -5.65 -0.64 -14.28
C TYR A 17 -6.54 -1.88 -14.06
N SER A 18 -5.94 -3.01 -13.72
CA SER A 18 -6.66 -4.26 -13.44
C SER A 18 -5.89 -5.17 -12.47
N LEU A 19 -6.64 -6.04 -11.78
CA LEU A 19 -6.07 -7.17 -11.05
C LEU A 19 -6.08 -8.40 -11.96
N SER A 20 -4.98 -9.13 -11.98
CA SER A 20 -4.85 -10.40 -12.70
C SER A 20 -4.60 -11.53 -11.69
N PRO A 21 -4.95 -12.78 -12.03
CA PRO A 21 -4.57 -13.93 -11.21
C PRO A 21 -3.06 -13.99 -11.02
N THR A 22 -2.61 -14.22 -9.79
CA THR A 22 -1.19 -14.47 -9.50
C THR A 22 -0.95 -15.98 -9.56
N ALA A 23 -0.03 -16.42 -10.41
CA ALA A 23 0.30 -17.84 -10.52
C ALA A 23 0.81 -18.40 -9.18
N GLY A 24 0.34 -19.60 -8.81
CA GLY A 24 0.72 -20.26 -7.56
C GLY A 24 0.00 -19.73 -6.31
N ILE A 25 -1.06 -18.94 -6.49
CA ILE A 25 -1.85 -18.35 -5.41
C ILE A 25 -3.30 -18.83 -5.51
N SER A 26 -3.86 -19.31 -4.40
CA SER A 26 -5.18 -19.93 -4.35
C SER A 26 -6.31 -19.02 -3.88
N TYR A 27 -6.04 -17.85 -3.29
CA TYR A 27 -7.10 -16.98 -2.78
C TYR A 27 -7.82 -16.21 -3.90
N PRO A 28 -9.14 -15.96 -3.73
CA PRO A 28 -9.95 -15.26 -4.72
C PRO A 28 -9.63 -13.76 -4.73
N THR A 29 -8.62 -13.36 -5.49
CA THR A 29 -8.08 -11.98 -5.50
C THR A 29 -9.17 -10.92 -5.72
N HIS A 30 -10.12 -11.17 -6.63
CA HIS A 30 -11.22 -10.23 -6.94
C HIS A 30 -12.32 -10.16 -5.87
N GLU A 31 -12.38 -11.12 -4.95
CA GLU A 31 -13.32 -11.08 -3.80
C GLU A 31 -12.71 -10.38 -2.59
N LEU A 32 -11.37 -10.30 -2.54
CA LEU A 32 -10.61 -9.73 -1.43
C LEU A 32 -10.08 -8.33 -1.72
N PHE A 33 -9.90 -7.98 -3.00
CA PHE A 33 -9.35 -6.70 -3.43
C PHE A 33 -10.03 -6.16 -4.68
N GLN A 34 -10.06 -4.84 -4.78
CA GLN A 34 -10.53 -4.11 -5.95
C GLN A 34 -9.51 -3.04 -6.32
N ILE A 35 -9.30 -2.83 -7.62
CA ILE A 35 -8.56 -1.68 -8.13
C ILE A 35 -9.49 -0.83 -9.00
N ASN A 36 -9.46 0.48 -8.80
CA ASN A 36 -10.13 1.40 -9.68
C ASN A 36 -9.39 1.44 -11.03
N ARG A 37 -10.15 1.20 -12.10
CA ARG A 37 -9.63 1.07 -13.45
C ARG A 37 -9.01 2.36 -14.01
N THR A 38 -9.40 3.53 -13.51
CA THR A 38 -8.96 4.81 -14.09
C THR A 38 -7.79 5.43 -13.35
N ASP A 39 -7.74 5.31 -12.03
CA ASP A 39 -6.73 5.97 -11.21
C ASP A 39 -5.79 5.00 -10.48
N GLY A 40 -6.03 3.69 -10.54
CA GLY A 40 -5.20 2.70 -9.86
C GLY A 40 -5.36 2.67 -8.34
N THR A 41 -6.43 3.26 -7.79
CA THR A 41 -6.72 3.19 -6.35
C THR A 41 -7.05 1.75 -5.94
N LEU A 42 -6.25 1.21 -5.03
CA LEU A 42 -6.38 -0.16 -4.52
C LEU A 42 -7.15 -0.17 -3.19
N THR A 43 -8.20 -0.98 -3.15
CA THR A 43 -9.13 -1.13 -2.04
C THR A 43 -9.15 -2.57 -1.55
N ALA A 44 -9.09 -2.76 -0.25
CA ALA A 44 -9.32 -4.03 0.41
C ALA A 44 -10.82 -4.23 0.63
N LEU A 45 -11.31 -5.43 0.35
CA LEU A 45 -12.70 -5.81 0.61
C LEU A 45 -12.81 -6.52 1.97
N PRO A 46 -14.03 -6.66 2.53
CA PRO A 46 -14.22 -7.38 3.80
C PRO A 46 -13.74 -8.83 3.75
N ARG A 47 -13.48 -9.42 4.92
CA ARG A 47 -13.07 -10.83 5.13
C ARG A 47 -11.64 -11.15 4.68
N LEU A 48 -10.71 -10.21 4.85
CA LEU A 48 -9.29 -10.52 4.80
C LEU A 48 -8.86 -11.22 6.07
N ASP A 49 -8.20 -12.36 5.91
CA ASP A 49 -7.51 -13.04 7.00
C ASP A 49 -6.11 -12.42 7.20
N VAL A 50 -5.54 -12.62 8.39
CA VAL A 50 -4.15 -12.25 8.66
C VAL A 50 -3.21 -12.99 7.70
N GLY A 51 -2.31 -12.28 7.05
CA GLY A 51 -1.32 -12.88 6.16
C GLY A 51 -0.78 -11.97 5.08
N ASP A 52 0.01 -12.56 4.19
CA ASP A 52 0.65 -11.89 3.07
C ASP A 52 -0.07 -12.20 1.76
N TYR A 53 -0.56 -11.15 1.11
CA TYR A 53 -1.19 -11.18 -0.20
C TYR A 53 -0.25 -10.55 -1.24
N ARG A 54 -0.31 -11.08 -2.46
CA ARG A 54 0.48 -10.69 -3.63
C ARG A 54 -0.48 -10.49 -4.79
N LEU A 55 -0.70 -9.24 -5.12
CA LEU A 55 -1.64 -8.82 -6.13
C LEU A 55 -0.87 -8.53 -7.41
N ASN A 56 -1.23 -9.22 -8.49
CA ASN A 56 -0.74 -8.88 -9.80
C ASN A 56 -1.55 -7.71 -10.36
N VAL A 57 -0.96 -6.52 -10.34
CA VAL A 57 -1.58 -5.31 -10.89
C VAL A 57 -1.05 -5.10 -12.29
N SER A 58 -1.96 -5.17 -13.27
CA SER A 58 -1.67 -4.96 -14.68
C SER A 58 -2.18 -3.60 -15.13
N VAL A 59 -1.40 -2.91 -15.94
CA VAL A 59 -1.72 -1.59 -16.52
C VAL A 59 -1.54 -1.65 -18.03
N THR A 60 -2.49 -1.07 -18.77
CA THR A 60 -2.46 -0.99 -20.24
C THR A 60 -2.94 0.36 -20.75
N ASP A 61 -2.34 0.84 -21.84
CA ASP A 61 -2.77 1.97 -22.67
C ASP A 61 -3.72 1.53 -23.83
N GLY A 62 -4.02 0.23 -23.92
CA GLY A 62 -4.77 -0.39 -25.03
C GLY A 62 -3.90 -1.01 -26.14
N LYS A 63 -2.60 -0.71 -26.16
CA LYS A 63 -1.62 -1.21 -27.13
C LYS A 63 -0.53 -2.07 -26.48
N PHE A 64 0.03 -1.59 -25.38
CA PHE A 64 1.01 -2.24 -24.54
C PHE A 64 0.41 -2.54 -23.17
N SER A 65 0.98 -3.54 -22.51
CA SER A 65 0.58 -3.93 -21.16
C SER A 65 1.82 -4.25 -20.35
N THR A 66 1.83 -3.78 -19.10
CA THR A 66 2.87 -4.12 -18.12
C THR A 66 2.21 -4.52 -16.81
N TYR A 67 2.94 -5.18 -15.93
CA TYR A 67 2.42 -5.63 -14.65
C TYR A 67 3.46 -5.49 -13.53
N SER A 68 2.96 -5.38 -12.31
CA SER A 68 3.77 -5.36 -11.10
C SER A 68 3.08 -6.11 -9.96
N ILE A 69 3.87 -6.75 -9.10
CA ILE A 69 3.36 -7.45 -7.92
C ILE A 69 3.33 -6.50 -6.73
N VAL A 70 2.12 -6.16 -6.28
CA VAL A 70 1.89 -5.42 -5.03
C VAL A 70 1.80 -6.41 -3.88
N LYS A 71 2.60 -6.19 -2.84
CA LYS A 71 2.54 -6.98 -1.59
C LYS A 71 1.66 -6.26 -0.58
N VAL A 72 0.66 -6.95 -0.06
CA VAL A 72 -0.22 -6.46 0.99
C VAL A 72 -0.08 -7.37 2.19
N ASN A 73 0.34 -6.82 3.31
CA ASN A 73 0.43 -7.52 4.57
C ASN A 73 -0.77 -7.11 5.44
N VAL A 74 -1.51 -8.10 5.93
CA VAL A 74 -2.68 -7.91 6.78
C VAL A 74 -2.32 -8.43 8.16
N GLU A 75 -2.31 -7.52 9.14
CA GLU A 75 -2.03 -7.81 10.54
C GLU A 75 -3.19 -7.36 11.42
N THR A 76 -3.39 -8.05 12.54
CA THR A 76 -4.33 -7.63 13.58
C THR A 76 -3.67 -6.62 14.51
N LEU A 77 -4.36 -5.51 14.78
CA LEU A 77 -3.96 -4.58 15.82
C LEU A 77 -4.51 -5.08 17.16
N SER A 78 -3.63 -5.28 18.13
CA SER A 78 -4.05 -5.61 19.49
C SER A 78 -4.41 -4.34 20.27
N ASP A 79 -5.20 -4.48 21.33
CA ASP A 79 -5.58 -3.36 22.19
C ASP A 79 -4.35 -2.65 22.77
N GLY A 80 -3.33 -3.39 23.20
CA GLY A 80 -2.08 -2.82 23.70
C GLY A 80 -1.31 -2.00 22.64
N MET A 81 -1.41 -2.36 21.36
CA MET A 81 -0.82 -1.55 20.27
C MET A 81 -1.56 -0.24 20.08
N LEU A 82 -2.89 -0.24 20.24
CA LEU A 82 -3.72 0.96 20.15
C LEU A 82 -3.51 1.87 21.37
N GLU A 83 -3.46 1.30 22.57
CA GLU A 83 -3.20 2.03 23.82
C GLU A 83 -1.82 2.69 23.81
N SER A 84 -0.83 2.07 23.16
CA SER A 84 0.52 2.60 23.01
C SER A 84 0.72 3.47 21.76
N SER A 85 -0.35 3.78 21.02
CA SER A 85 -0.25 4.51 19.75
C SER A 85 -0.13 6.02 19.94
N VAL A 86 0.59 6.67 19.02
CA VAL A 86 0.78 8.13 19.02
C VAL A 86 0.52 8.67 17.62
N GLY A 87 -0.23 9.78 17.53
CA GLY A 87 -0.42 10.54 16.31
C GLY A 87 0.68 11.59 16.13
N ILE A 88 1.31 11.62 14.96
CA ILE A 88 2.31 12.64 14.60
C ILE A 88 1.83 13.38 13.36
N ARG A 89 1.83 14.72 13.42
CA ARG A 89 1.48 15.58 12.29
C ARG A 89 2.73 16.28 11.79
N PHE A 90 2.98 16.15 10.48
CA PHE A 90 4.01 16.92 9.79
C PHE A 90 3.39 18.12 9.09
N ARG A 91 4.09 19.25 9.07
CA ARG A 91 3.73 20.38 8.21
C ARG A 91 4.41 20.20 6.87
N ASP A 92 3.71 20.53 5.78
CA ASP A 92 4.24 20.52 4.42
C ASP A 92 4.78 19.15 3.95
N VAL A 93 4.25 18.05 4.49
CA VAL A 93 4.59 16.68 4.07
C VAL A 93 3.31 15.95 3.68
N SER A 94 3.18 15.61 2.39
CA SER A 94 2.07 14.79 1.90
C SER A 94 2.25 13.31 2.28
N PRO A 95 1.17 12.50 2.32
CA PRO A 95 1.26 11.07 2.53
C PRO A 95 2.23 10.37 1.56
N GLU A 96 2.22 10.75 0.28
CA GLU A 96 3.09 10.19 -0.75
C GLU A 96 4.56 10.50 -0.47
N SER A 97 4.87 11.77 -0.17
CA SER A 97 6.22 12.20 0.20
C SER A 97 6.71 11.50 1.47
N PHE A 98 5.82 11.31 2.45
CA PHE A 98 6.17 10.57 3.66
C PHE A 98 6.54 9.11 3.34
N ILE A 99 5.68 8.39 2.61
CA ILE A 99 5.86 6.98 2.30
C ILE A 99 7.12 6.76 1.43
N LEU A 100 7.29 7.57 0.38
CA LEU A 100 8.34 7.38 -0.62
C LEU A 100 9.72 7.85 -0.14
N SER A 101 9.78 8.97 0.60
CA SER A 101 11.05 9.63 0.90
C SER A 101 11.43 9.60 2.38
N HIS A 102 10.46 9.61 3.30
CA HIS A 102 10.74 9.85 4.73
C HIS A 102 10.55 8.62 5.62
N ARG A 103 9.73 7.64 5.23
CA ARG A 103 9.32 6.49 6.05
C ARG A 103 10.49 5.76 6.70
N LYS A 104 11.53 5.44 5.92
CA LYS A 104 12.70 4.69 6.41
C LYS A 104 13.48 5.47 7.47
N GLY A 105 13.65 6.77 7.27
CA GLY A 105 14.29 7.67 8.24
C GLY A 105 13.46 7.81 9.50
N PHE A 106 12.14 8.01 9.34
CA PHE A 106 11.19 8.11 10.44
C PHE A 106 11.20 6.87 11.34
N VAL A 107 11.05 5.66 10.77
CA VAL A 107 11.06 4.40 11.53
C VAL A 107 12.37 4.24 12.31
N ARG A 108 13.51 4.60 11.71
CA ARG A 108 14.82 4.56 12.39
C ARG A 108 14.91 5.57 13.54
N ALA A 109 14.39 6.77 13.35
CA ALA A 109 14.39 7.81 14.38
C ALA A 109 13.53 7.39 15.59
N VAL A 110 12.31 6.91 15.36
CA VAL A 110 11.42 6.40 16.42
C VAL A 110 12.07 5.21 17.15
N ARG A 111 12.62 4.25 16.41
CA ARG A 111 13.35 3.12 16.99
C ARG A 111 14.45 3.58 17.94
N ASN A 112 15.25 4.55 17.53
CA ASN A 112 16.36 5.07 18.33
C ASN A 112 15.85 5.80 19.57
N ALA A 113 14.84 6.64 19.43
CA ALA A 113 14.27 7.42 20.53
C ALA A 113 13.62 6.52 21.60
N MET A 114 12.96 5.45 21.17
CA MET A 114 12.27 4.50 22.05
C MET A 114 13.15 3.33 22.52
N ASN A 115 14.41 3.27 22.07
CA ASN A 115 15.34 2.18 22.33
C ASN A 115 14.72 0.78 22.10
N CYS A 116 13.98 0.61 21.00
CA CYS A 116 13.29 -0.64 20.65
C CYS A 116 13.85 -1.27 19.36
N ARG A 117 13.28 -2.41 18.92
CA ARG A 117 13.68 -3.03 17.64
C ARG A 117 12.87 -2.43 16.50
N LEU A 118 13.40 -2.49 15.27
CA LEU A 118 12.69 -1.99 14.07
C LEU A 118 11.30 -2.62 13.91
N LYS A 119 11.16 -3.91 14.23
CA LYS A 119 9.89 -4.63 14.14
C LYS A 119 8.87 -4.21 15.20
N ASP A 120 9.31 -3.51 16.25
CA ASP A 120 8.42 -3.00 17.30
C ASP A 120 7.88 -1.60 16.93
N VAL A 121 8.30 -1.02 15.79
CA VAL A 121 7.79 0.26 15.25
C VAL A 121 6.84 -0.02 14.09
N VAL A 122 5.54 0.15 14.34
CA VAL A 122 4.48 -0.10 13.35
C VAL A 122 3.83 1.21 12.94
N ILE A 123 3.65 1.41 11.63
CA ILE A 123 2.88 2.54 11.09
C ILE A 123 1.47 2.02 10.82
N ILE A 124 0.51 2.47 11.61
CA ILE A 124 -0.89 2.03 11.52
C ILE A 124 -1.60 2.76 10.37
N SER A 125 -1.40 4.07 10.25
CA SER A 125 -2.08 4.90 9.25
C SER A 125 -1.21 6.09 8.82
N VAL A 126 -1.38 6.50 7.57
CA VAL A 126 -0.83 7.74 7.01
C VAL A 126 -1.96 8.41 6.23
N GLN A 127 -2.30 9.64 6.60
CA GLN A 127 -3.44 10.37 6.06
C GLN A 127 -3.08 11.84 5.80
N PRO A 128 -3.74 12.51 4.83
CA PRO A 128 -3.65 13.95 4.67
C PRO A 128 -4.01 14.69 5.97
N SER A 129 -3.29 15.78 6.25
CA SER A 129 -3.50 16.64 7.42
C SER A 129 -4.58 17.68 7.22
#